data_AF-A0A9P7ST17-F1
#
_entry.id   AF-A0A9P7ST17-F1
#
_cell.length_a   1.000
_cell.length_b   1.000
_cell.length_c   1.000
_cell.angle_alpha   90.00
_cell.angle_beta   90.00
_cell.angle_gamma   90.00
#
_symmetry.space_group_name_H-M   'P 1'
#
loop_
_entity.id
_entity.type
_entity.pdbx_description
1 polymer ?
#
loop_
_entity_poly.entity_id
_entity_poly.type
_entity_poly.pdbx_seq_one_letter_code
_entity_poly.pdbx_strand_id
1 'polypeptide(L)'
;MLLTSSPLHMAVAMAVALAVFASTVVCEHTSNWAVLVCTSRFWFNYRHLANVLSIYRTVKRLGIPDSQIILMLPDDMACNPRNAFPGTVFSNSDRAVDLYGDNIEVDYRGYEVTVENFIRLLTDRVGDEMPRSKRLLTDERSNILVYMTGHGGNEFLKFQDAEEIGSFDLADAFQQMWEKKRYHEILFMIDTCQANTMYSRLYSPNIIATGSSELDQSSYSHHADNDVGVAVIDRYTYYNLEFLENQVKDLTSRKTVGELFDSYDYEKIHSHAGVRYDLFPGGAEAARSRLITDFFGNIQNVEVDRDASSSLDEQLLSLSKTIALLRRKEAEEGAARRNNATMSPAAGGVSEDDSVVTKIRSATVLTDDNWWTKRVVGATALAGCGMLWALGSLLEI
;
A
#
# COMPACT_ATOMS: atom_id res chain seq x y z
N MET A 1 33.18 -42.26 42.27
CA MET A 1 31.99 -41.46 42.63
C MET A 1 31.32 -41.05 41.33
N LEU A 2 30.38 -41.88 40.84
CA LEU A 2 29.64 -41.64 39.61
C LEU A 2 28.27 -41.07 40.01
N LEU A 3 28.07 -39.78 39.74
CA LEU A 3 26.78 -39.12 39.93
C LEU A 3 25.82 -39.65 38.87
N THR A 4 24.92 -40.53 39.29
CA THR A 4 23.77 -40.98 38.49
C THR A 4 22.77 -39.83 38.39
N SER A 5 22.82 -39.07 37.30
CA SER A 5 21.77 -38.10 36.97
C SER A 5 20.48 -38.86 36.67
N SER A 6 19.46 -38.67 37.51
CA SER A 6 18.17 -39.35 37.33
C SER A 6 17.49 -38.93 36.02
N PRO A 7 16.80 -39.84 35.30
CA PRO A 7 16.11 -39.52 34.05
C PRO A 7 15.01 -38.46 34.23
N LEU A 8 14.51 -38.30 35.45
CA LEU A 8 13.54 -37.27 35.82
C LEU A 8 14.15 -35.86 35.76
N HIS A 9 15.41 -35.69 36.16
CA HIS A 9 16.07 -34.38 36.13
C HIS A 9 16.39 -33.95 34.70
N MET A 10 16.71 -34.91 33.82
CA MET A 10 16.95 -34.63 32.41
C MET A 10 15.64 -34.27 31.68
N ALA A 11 14.53 -34.94 31.99
CA ALA A 11 13.21 -34.62 31.43
C ALA A 11 12.69 -33.25 31.89
N VAL A 12 12.88 -32.91 33.17
CA VAL A 12 12.50 -31.58 33.70
C VAL A 12 13.38 -30.48 33.10
N ALA A 13 14.69 -30.70 32.96
CA ALA A 13 15.58 -29.75 32.29
C ALA A 13 15.21 -29.56 30.82
N MET A 14 14.80 -30.62 30.11
CA MET A 14 14.35 -30.54 28.72
C MET A 14 12.99 -29.83 28.58
N ALA A 15 12.06 -30.06 29.51
CA ALA A 15 10.77 -29.36 29.53
C ALA A 15 10.92 -27.87 29.87
N VAL A 16 11.82 -27.53 30.79
CA VAL A 16 12.16 -26.12 31.09
C VAL A 16 12.91 -25.49 29.91
N ALA A 17 13.80 -26.22 29.23
CA ALA A 17 14.44 -25.73 28.02
C ALA A 17 13.43 -25.49 26.88
N LEU A 18 12.47 -26.40 26.66
CA LEU A 18 11.38 -26.19 25.69
C LEU A 18 10.46 -25.02 26.07
N ALA A 19 10.23 -24.79 27.37
CA ALA A 19 9.46 -23.62 27.85
C ALA A 19 10.24 -22.30 27.77
N VAL A 20 11.58 -22.34 27.82
CA VAL A 20 12.45 -21.17 27.65
C VAL A 20 12.71 -20.87 26.14
N PHE A 21 12.64 -21.89 25.28
CA PHE A 21 12.64 -21.75 23.81
C PHE A 21 11.25 -21.55 23.19
N ALA A 22 10.18 -21.56 23.99
CA ALA A 22 8.95 -20.87 23.63
C ALA A 22 9.22 -19.37 23.72
N SER A 23 10.10 -18.88 22.84
CA SER A 23 10.17 -17.50 22.46
C SER A 23 8.73 -17.08 22.22
N THR A 24 8.28 -16.06 22.94
CA THR A 24 7.12 -15.28 22.51
C THR A 24 7.46 -14.80 21.11
N VAL A 25 7.07 -15.58 20.11
CA VAL A 25 6.94 -15.10 18.75
C VAL A 25 5.85 -14.05 18.90
N VAL A 26 6.29 -12.80 19.09
CA VAL A 26 5.47 -11.67 18.73
C VAL A 26 5.11 -11.97 17.29
N CYS A 27 3.86 -12.35 17.05
CA CYS A 27 3.38 -12.67 15.72
C CYS A 27 3.40 -11.34 14.97
N GLU A 28 4.55 -11.02 14.38
CA GLU A 28 4.69 -9.90 13.49
C GLU A 28 3.88 -10.26 12.24
N HIS A 29 2.85 -9.47 11.98
CA HIS A 29 2.01 -9.62 10.81
C HIS A 29 2.88 -9.48 9.54
N THR A 30 2.57 -10.26 8.50
CA THR A 30 3.42 -10.39 7.30
C THR A 30 2.87 -9.66 6.09
N SER A 31 1.63 -9.16 6.15
CA SER A 31 1.09 -8.28 5.10
C SER A 31 0.00 -7.36 5.64
N ASN A 32 -0.17 -6.22 4.98
CA ASN A 32 -1.25 -5.27 5.24
C ASN A 32 -2.13 -5.14 4.01
N TRP A 33 -3.44 -5.23 4.22
CA TRP A 33 -4.46 -5.12 3.19
C TRP A 33 -5.43 -4.01 3.52
N ALA A 34 -6.00 -3.39 2.50
CA ALA A 34 -7.04 -2.39 2.65
C ALA A 34 -8.28 -2.79 1.85
N VAL A 35 -9.46 -2.70 2.46
CA VAL A 35 -10.76 -2.86 1.81
C VAL A 35 -11.50 -1.53 1.98
N LEU A 36 -11.61 -0.78 0.89
CA LEU A 36 -12.12 0.59 0.89
C LEU A 36 -13.42 0.65 0.08
N VAL A 37 -14.53 0.95 0.78
CA VAL A 37 -15.87 0.79 0.22
C VAL A 37 -16.63 2.11 0.29
N CYS A 38 -16.93 2.67 -0.88
CA CYS A 38 -17.97 3.68 -1.00
C CYS A 38 -19.29 2.95 -1.24
N THR A 39 -20.33 3.25 -0.45
CA THR A 39 -21.62 2.57 -0.62
C THR A 39 -22.68 3.45 -1.27
N SER A 40 -22.38 4.72 -1.52
CA SER A 40 -23.35 5.70 -2.02
C SER A 40 -23.10 6.10 -3.46
N ARG A 41 -24.19 6.25 -4.21
CA ARG A 41 -24.17 6.71 -5.62
C ARG A 41 -24.79 8.09 -5.77
N PHE A 42 -24.76 8.64 -6.99
CA PHE A 42 -25.28 9.95 -7.37
C PHE A 42 -24.43 11.15 -6.93
N TRP A 43 -24.51 12.23 -7.72
CA TRP A 43 -23.69 13.43 -7.59
C TRP A 43 -23.76 14.09 -6.21
N PHE A 44 -24.93 14.11 -5.56
CA PHE A 44 -25.08 14.71 -4.23
C PHE A 44 -24.33 13.96 -3.11
N ASN A 45 -23.83 12.75 -3.40
CA ASN A 45 -23.02 11.94 -2.50
C ASN A 45 -21.53 11.93 -2.90
N TYR A 46 -21.10 12.87 -3.72
CA TYR A 46 -19.71 13.03 -4.17
C TYR A 46 -18.68 12.83 -3.04
N ARG A 47 -18.93 13.41 -1.86
CA ARG A 47 -18.06 13.30 -0.67
C ARG A 47 -17.76 11.86 -0.25
N HIS A 48 -18.68 10.92 -0.36
CA HIS A 48 -18.43 9.53 0.05
C HIS A 48 -17.40 8.86 -0.87
N LEU A 49 -17.40 9.19 -2.16
CA LEU A 49 -16.37 8.73 -3.09
C LEU A 49 -15.04 9.41 -2.78
N ALA A 50 -15.04 10.74 -2.61
CA ALA A 50 -13.83 11.51 -2.29
C ALA A 50 -13.18 11.08 -0.96
N ASN A 51 -13.97 10.72 0.06
CA ASN A 51 -13.52 10.13 1.31
C ASN A 51 -12.68 8.86 1.06
N VAL A 52 -13.25 7.91 0.32
CA VAL A 52 -12.59 6.64 -0.02
C VAL A 52 -11.32 6.86 -0.82
N LEU A 53 -11.35 7.75 -1.82
CA LEU A 53 -10.16 8.05 -2.61
C LEU A 53 -9.06 8.74 -1.79
N SER A 54 -9.43 9.56 -0.80
CA SER A 54 -8.48 10.20 0.10
C SER A 54 -7.80 9.17 1.02
N ILE A 55 -8.54 8.19 1.53
CA ILE A 55 -7.98 7.06 2.28
C ILE A 55 -7.11 6.17 1.38
N TYR A 56 -7.55 5.85 0.16
CA TYR A 56 -6.78 5.11 -0.84
C TYR A 56 -5.42 5.78 -1.08
N ARG A 57 -5.42 7.10 -1.32
CA ARG A 57 -4.18 7.86 -1.51
C ARG A 57 -3.26 7.78 -0.29
N THR A 58 -3.81 7.80 0.92
CA THR A 58 -3.01 7.67 2.16
C THR A 58 -2.36 6.30 2.27
N VAL A 59 -3.13 5.24 2.01
CA VAL A 59 -2.66 3.86 1.99
C VAL A 59 -1.56 3.66 0.93
N LYS A 60 -1.77 4.20 -0.28
CA LYS A 60 -0.78 4.22 -1.37
C LYS A 60 0.49 4.97 -1.01
N ARG A 61 0.36 6.15 -0.38
CA ARG A 61 1.50 6.97 0.08
C ARG A 61 2.35 6.21 1.09
N LEU A 62 1.72 5.43 1.96
CA LEU A 62 2.39 4.58 2.94
C LEU A 62 2.80 3.21 2.36
N GLY A 63 2.62 3.03 1.05
CA GLY A 63 3.30 2.04 0.24
C GLY A 63 2.56 0.73 0.01
N ILE A 64 1.32 0.56 0.50
CA ILE A 64 0.56 -0.65 0.22
C ILE A 64 0.28 -0.69 -1.30
N PRO A 65 0.66 -1.78 -2.00
CA PRO A 65 0.47 -1.89 -3.44
C PRO A 65 -1.01 -2.15 -3.80
N ASP A 66 -1.42 -1.82 -5.04
CA ASP A 66 -2.81 -2.02 -5.49
C ASP A 66 -3.25 -3.48 -5.40
N SER A 67 -2.33 -4.42 -5.59
CA SER A 67 -2.58 -5.86 -5.40
C SER A 67 -3.02 -6.25 -3.98
N GLN A 68 -2.93 -5.33 -3.00
CA GLN A 68 -3.35 -5.48 -1.60
C GLN A 68 -4.43 -4.48 -1.18
N ILE A 69 -4.98 -3.71 -2.13
CA ILE A 69 -6.07 -2.76 -1.90
C ILE A 69 -7.26 -3.23 -2.72
N ILE A 70 -8.40 -3.44 -2.06
CA ILE A 70 -9.67 -3.66 -2.72
C ILE A 70 -10.47 -2.36 -2.68
N LEU A 71 -10.72 -1.78 -3.85
CA LEU A 71 -11.44 -0.52 -3.99
C LEU A 71 -12.82 -0.74 -4.64
N MET A 72 -13.88 -0.36 -3.93
CA MET A 72 -15.26 -0.48 -4.40
C MET A 72 -15.91 0.91 -4.57
N LEU A 73 -16.19 1.30 -5.80
CA LEU A 73 -16.82 2.58 -6.14
C LEU A 73 -18.12 2.37 -6.95
N PRO A 74 -19.29 2.73 -6.39
CA PRO A 74 -20.60 2.45 -6.99
C PRO A 74 -20.99 3.45 -8.07
N ASP A 75 -20.22 4.52 -8.24
CA ASP A 75 -20.43 5.56 -9.25
C ASP A 75 -19.08 6.19 -9.61
N ASP A 76 -19.01 6.86 -10.76
CA ASP A 76 -17.81 7.54 -11.23
C ASP A 76 -18.07 9.05 -11.27
N MET A 77 -17.63 9.75 -10.22
CA MET A 77 -17.77 11.20 -10.14
C MET A 77 -16.83 11.93 -11.11
N ALA A 78 -15.68 11.34 -11.47
CA ALA A 78 -14.74 11.93 -12.40
C ALA A 78 -15.37 12.04 -13.81
N CYS A 79 -16.14 11.03 -14.21
CA CYS A 79 -16.83 10.97 -15.51
C CYS A 79 -18.28 11.49 -15.46
N ASN A 80 -18.76 12.02 -14.33
CA ASN A 80 -20.15 12.47 -14.22
C ASN A 80 -20.39 13.74 -15.07
N PRO A 81 -21.48 13.83 -15.87
CA PRO A 81 -21.79 15.03 -16.65
C PRO A 81 -21.99 16.32 -15.84
N ARG A 82 -22.23 16.21 -14.53
CA ARG A 82 -22.32 17.36 -13.62
C ARG A 82 -20.96 17.86 -13.14
N ASN A 83 -19.89 17.08 -13.34
CA ASN A 83 -18.56 17.47 -12.90
C ASN A 83 -18.02 18.58 -13.79
N ALA A 84 -17.83 19.76 -13.20
CA ALA A 84 -17.23 20.91 -13.87
C ALA A 84 -15.75 20.68 -14.25
N PHE A 85 -15.11 19.66 -13.65
CA PHE A 85 -13.71 19.28 -13.85
C PHE A 85 -13.60 17.82 -14.30
N PRO A 86 -13.86 17.53 -15.59
CA PRO A 86 -13.88 16.16 -16.10
C PRO A 86 -12.58 15.40 -15.82
N GLY A 87 -12.71 14.15 -15.39
CA GLY A 87 -11.58 13.27 -15.12
C GLY A 87 -10.91 13.49 -13.75
N THR A 88 -11.42 14.39 -12.92
CA THR A 88 -10.81 14.72 -11.62
C THR A 88 -11.81 14.64 -10.47
N VAL A 89 -11.29 14.38 -9.27
CA VAL A 89 -12.04 14.38 -8.00
C VAL A 89 -11.21 15.07 -6.92
N PHE A 90 -11.75 16.09 -6.28
CA PHE A 90 -11.14 16.83 -5.16
C PHE A 90 -11.88 16.58 -3.84
N SER A 91 -11.19 16.61 -2.71
CA SER A 91 -11.78 16.58 -1.35
C SER A 91 -11.67 17.91 -0.59
N ASN A 92 -11.21 18.97 -1.26
CA ASN A 92 -11.07 20.30 -0.71
C ASN A 92 -11.35 21.36 -1.79
N SER A 93 -11.68 22.58 -1.35
CA SER A 93 -12.08 23.66 -2.25
C SER A 93 -10.89 24.36 -2.94
N ASP A 94 -9.69 24.25 -2.39
CA ASP A 94 -8.48 24.76 -3.06
C ASP A 94 -8.01 23.85 -4.21
N ARG A 95 -8.60 22.64 -4.32
CA ARG A 95 -8.35 21.64 -5.35
C ARG A 95 -6.86 21.32 -5.49
N ALA A 96 -6.13 21.34 -4.38
CA ALA A 96 -4.69 21.14 -4.36
C ALA A 96 -4.26 19.75 -4.86
N VAL A 97 -5.14 18.74 -4.72
CA VAL A 97 -4.85 17.35 -5.04
C VAL A 97 -6.03 16.71 -5.78
N ASP A 98 -5.78 16.25 -7.01
CA ASP A 98 -6.68 15.31 -7.69
C ASP A 98 -6.52 13.91 -7.07
N LEU A 99 -7.64 13.39 -6.58
CA LEU A 99 -7.76 12.10 -5.93
C LEU A 99 -7.98 10.96 -6.92
N TYR A 100 -8.49 11.25 -8.12
CA TYR A 100 -8.71 10.23 -9.14
C TYR A 100 -7.38 9.92 -9.83
N GLY A 101 -6.74 10.92 -10.45
CA GLY A 101 -5.43 10.80 -11.07
C GLY A 101 -5.32 9.66 -12.10
N ASP A 102 -4.09 9.32 -12.48
CA ASP A 102 -3.83 8.31 -13.50
C ASP A 102 -3.65 6.88 -12.95
N ASN A 103 -3.48 6.73 -11.63
CA ASN A 103 -2.99 5.50 -10.99
C ASN A 103 -3.98 4.87 -10.00
N ILE A 104 -5.29 5.09 -10.23
CA ILE A 104 -6.34 4.48 -9.43
C ILE A 104 -6.76 3.14 -10.02
N GLU A 105 -6.71 2.08 -9.21
CA GLU A 105 -7.22 0.77 -9.56
C GLU A 105 -8.54 0.52 -8.83
N VAL A 106 -9.66 0.66 -9.54
CA VAL A 106 -10.99 0.35 -9.00
C VAL A 106 -11.33 -1.11 -9.32
N ASP A 107 -11.50 -1.93 -8.29
CA ASP A 107 -11.79 -3.36 -8.43
C ASP A 107 -13.26 -3.61 -8.72
N TYR A 108 -14.16 -3.10 -7.87
CA TYR A 108 -15.61 -3.24 -8.05
C TYR A 108 -16.19 -1.90 -8.48
N ARG A 109 -16.79 -1.86 -9.67
CA ARG A 109 -17.29 -0.62 -10.29
C ARG A 109 -18.80 -0.66 -10.46
N GLY A 110 -19.46 0.46 -10.20
CA GLY A 110 -20.87 0.63 -10.53
C GLY A 110 -21.74 -0.45 -9.89
N TYR A 111 -22.48 -1.18 -10.72
CA TYR A 111 -23.39 -2.25 -10.30
C TYR A 111 -22.71 -3.46 -9.63
N GLU A 112 -21.38 -3.56 -9.66
CA GLU A 112 -20.67 -4.62 -8.94
C GLU A 112 -20.55 -4.35 -7.43
N VAL A 113 -20.80 -3.11 -6.99
CA VAL A 113 -20.74 -2.72 -5.56
C VAL A 113 -22.04 -3.09 -4.85
N THR A 114 -22.23 -4.38 -4.58
CA THR A 114 -23.42 -4.92 -3.89
C THR A 114 -23.06 -5.47 -2.53
N VAL A 115 -24.06 -5.64 -1.65
CA VAL A 115 -23.85 -6.30 -0.36
C VAL A 115 -23.34 -7.73 -0.56
N GLU A 116 -23.91 -8.45 -1.54
CA GLU A 116 -23.51 -9.81 -1.88
C GLU A 116 -22.03 -9.91 -2.26
N ASN A 117 -21.55 -9.05 -3.16
CA ASN A 117 -20.15 -9.07 -3.58
C ASN A 117 -19.20 -8.70 -2.46
N PHE A 118 -19.56 -7.74 -1.62
CA PHE A 118 -18.76 -7.38 -0.44
C PHE A 118 -18.63 -8.55 0.54
N ILE A 119 -19.75 -9.20 0.89
CA ILE A 119 -19.74 -10.37 1.79
C ILE A 119 -18.96 -11.54 1.16
N ARG A 120 -19.12 -11.80 -0.14
CA ARG A 120 -18.37 -12.85 -0.85
C ARG A 120 -16.87 -12.59 -0.86
N LEU A 121 -16.46 -11.34 -1.05
CA LEU A 121 -15.05 -10.92 -0.99
C LEU A 121 -14.46 -11.23 0.39
N LEU A 122 -15.11 -10.75 1.47
CA LEU A 122 -14.66 -10.98 2.84
C LEU A 122 -14.59 -12.47 3.18
N THR A 123 -15.58 -13.26 2.75
CA THR A 123 -15.72 -14.66 3.16
C THR A 123 -15.07 -15.69 2.23
N ASP A 124 -14.37 -15.26 1.17
CA ASP A 124 -13.73 -16.11 0.16
C ASP A 124 -14.71 -16.96 -0.64
N ARG A 125 -15.84 -16.36 -1.00
CA ARG A 125 -16.92 -17.04 -1.75
C ARG A 125 -17.11 -16.43 -3.14
N VAL A 126 -16.04 -15.90 -3.71
CA VAL A 126 -16.00 -15.45 -5.11
C VAL A 126 -15.64 -16.62 -6.03
N GLY A 127 -16.30 -16.75 -7.18
CA GLY A 127 -16.09 -17.87 -8.11
C GLY A 127 -14.68 -17.89 -8.69
N ASP A 128 -14.18 -19.06 -9.10
CA ASP A 128 -12.82 -19.28 -9.59
C ASP A 128 -12.45 -18.42 -10.81
N GLU A 129 -13.45 -18.03 -11.59
CA GLU A 129 -13.33 -17.15 -12.75
C GLU A 129 -12.97 -15.70 -12.41
N MET A 130 -13.15 -15.28 -11.15
CA MET A 130 -12.90 -13.90 -10.74
C MET A 130 -11.39 -13.59 -10.71
N PRO A 131 -10.98 -12.44 -11.28
CA PRO A 131 -9.58 -12.06 -11.36
C PRO A 131 -8.97 -11.85 -9.97
N ARG A 132 -7.65 -11.96 -9.88
CA ARG A 132 -6.91 -11.79 -8.61
C ARG A 132 -7.21 -10.46 -7.91
N SER A 133 -7.37 -9.37 -8.66
CA SER A 133 -7.66 -8.03 -8.11
C SER A 133 -9.02 -7.97 -7.39
N LYS A 134 -9.94 -8.89 -7.67
CA LYS A 134 -11.24 -9.01 -6.98
C LYS A 134 -11.22 -10.06 -5.87
N ARG A 135 -10.05 -10.35 -5.29
CA ARG A 135 -9.88 -11.33 -4.21
C ARG A 135 -9.09 -10.74 -3.06
N LEU A 136 -9.61 -10.93 -1.85
CA LEU A 136 -8.92 -10.57 -0.62
C LEU A 136 -7.99 -11.71 -0.18
N LEU A 137 -6.77 -11.77 -0.71
CA LEU A 137 -5.85 -12.91 -0.49
C LEU A 137 -5.08 -12.82 0.85
N THR A 138 -5.83 -12.63 1.93
CA THR A 138 -5.32 -12.50 3.31
C THR A 138 -5.27 -13.86 4.04
N ASP A 139 -4.45 -13.91 5.09
CA ASP A 139 -4.21 -15.08 5.94
C ASP A 139 -4.14 -14.69 7.45
N GLU A 140 -3.79 -15.65 8.31
CA GLU A 140 -3.70 -15.46 9.77
C GLU A 140 -2.59 -14.51 10.24
N ARG A 141 -1.77 -14.02 9.31
CA ARG A 141 -0.71 -13.02 9.54
C ARG A 141 -0.98 -11.73 8.78
N SER A 142 -2.19 -11.52 8.27
CA SER A 142 -2.54 -10.33 7.50
C SER A 142 -3.35 -9.35 8.36
N ASN A 143 -2.88 -8.11 8.51
CA ASN A 143 -3.72 -7.06 9.08
C ASN A 143 -4.57 -6.43 7.98
N ILE A 144 -5.79 -6.05 8.32
CA ILE A 144 -6.75 -5.51 7.34
C ILE A 144 -7.33 -4.19 7.85
N LEU A 145 -7.15 -3.13 7.07
CA LEU A 145 -7.94 -1.91 7.18
C LEU A 145 -9.24 -2.09 6.40
N VAL A 146 -10.38 -2.05 7.07
CA VAL A 146 -11.69 -2.01 6.41
C VAL A 146 -12.28 -0.62 6.64
N TYR A 147 -12.34 0.19 5.59
CA TYR A 147 -12.93 1.53 5.64
C TYR A 147 -14.20 1.58 4.80
N MET A 148 -15.31 1.98 5.41
CA MET A 148 -16.60 2.10 4.73
C MET A 148 -17.19 3.49 4.95
N THR A 149 -17.82 4.05 3.92
CA THR A 149 -18.53 5.33 4.05
C THR A 149 -19.77 5.38 3.17
N GLY A 150 -20.82 6.01 3.69
CA GLY A 150 -22.08 6.14 3.01
C GLY A 150 -23.20 6.64 3.92
N HIS A 151 -24.43 6.39 3.50
CA HIS A 151 -25.62 6.65 4.31
C HIS A 151 -26.03 5.40 5.08
N GLY A 152 -26.42 5.57 6.32
CA GLY A 152 -26.83 4.48 7.20
C GLY A 152 -27.68 4.99 8.35
N GLY A 153 -27.87 4.12 9.34
CA GLY A 153 -28.64 4.41 10.53
C GLY A 153 -28.40 3.33 11.58
N ASN A 154 -29.37 3.17 12.47
CA ASN A 154 -29.26 2.20 13.56
C ASN A 154 -29.07 0.77 13.02
N GLU A 155 -27.86 0.23 13.15
CA GLU A 155 -27.46 -1.12 12.75
C GLU A 155 -27.51 -1.42 11.25
N PHE A 156 -27.53 -0.41 10.36
CA PHE A 156 -27.46 -0.65 8.91
C PHE A 156 -26.65 0.42 8.14
N LEU A 157 -26.11 0.02 6.99
CA LEU A 157 -25.48 0.89 5.99
C LEU A 157 -26.08 0.60 4.61
N LYS A 158 -26.54 1.64 3.91
CA LYS A 158 -27.12 1.51 2.56
C LYS A 158 -26.05 1.29 1.51
N PHE A 159 -26.33 0.38 0.58
CA PHE A 159 -25.59 0.13 -0.65
C PHE A 159 -26.42 0.60 -1.85
N GLN A 160 -25.83 1.50 -2.63
CA GLN A 160 -26.36 2.06 -3.87
C GLN A 160 -27.79 2.64 -3.79
N ASP A 161 -28.26 3.03 -2.60
CA ASP A 161 -29.64 3.48 -2.36
C ASP A 161 -30.70 2.40 -2.71
N ALA A 162 -30.32 1.12 -2.71
CA ALA A 162 -31.19 -0.01 -3.08
C ALA A 162 -31.15 -1.16 -2.08
N GLU A 163 -29.97 -1.46 -1.52
CA GLU A 163 -29.75 -2.55 -0.56
C GLU A 163 -29.23 -1.98 0.75
N GLU A 164 -29.24 -2.79 1.81
CA GLU A 164 -28.69 -2.45 3.12
C GLU A 164 -27.89 -3.64 3.66
N ILE A 165 -26.72 -3.37 4.25
CA ILE A 165 -25.98 -4.36 5.05
C ILE A 165 -26.22 -4.06 6.53
N GLY A 166 -26.59 -5.09 7.30
CA GLY A 166 -26.78 -4.97 8.73
C GLY A 166 -25.49 -5.16 9.54
N SER A 167 -25.49 -4.69 10.79
CA SER A 167 -24.41 -4.95 11.75
C SER A 167 -24.22 -6.45 12.03
N PHE A 168 -25.30 -7.24 11.97
CA PHE A 168 -25.27 -8.69 12.09
C PHE A 168 -24.59 -9.37 10.89
N ASP A 169 -24.91 -8.96 9.66
CA ASP A 169 -24.27 -9.51 8.46
C ASP A 169 -22.77 -9.25 8.46
N LEU A 170 -22.35 -8.06 8.89
CA LEU A 170 -20.95 -7.70 9.04
C LEU A 170 -20.26 -8.54 10.12
N ALA A 171 -20.92 -8.73 11.27
CA ALA A 171 -20.41 -9.58 12.35
C ALA A 171 -20.18 -11.01 11.90
N ASP A 172 -21.14 -11.59 11.18
CA ASP A 172 -21.06 -12.95 10.66
C ASP A 172 -20.01 -13.08 9.55
N ALA A 173 -19.80 -12.04 8.73
CA ALA A 173 -18.73 -12.02 7.74
C ALA A 173 -17.35 -12.03 8.40
N PHE A 174 -17.11 -11.16 9.38
CA PHE A 174 -15.86 -11.14 10.14
C PHE A 174 -15.63 -12.43 10.93
N GLN A 175 -16.69 -13.03 11.48
CA GLN A 175 -16.59 -14.34 12.12
C GLN A 175 -16.12 -15.42 11.16
N GLN A 176 -16.68 -15.47 9.96
CA GLN A 176 -16.22 -16.45 8.98
C GLN A 176 -14.78 -16.20 8.53
N MET A 177 -14.35 -14.94 8.45
CA MET A 177 -12.94 -14.62 8.20
C MET A 177 -12.05 -15.16 9.32
N TRP A 178 -12.47 -15.02 10.57
CA TRP A 178 -11.74 -15.52 11.74
C TRP A 178 -11.64 -17.04 11.73
N GLU A 179 -12.76 -17.74 11.53
CA GLU A 179 -12.80 -19.21 11.46
C GLU A 179 -11.96 -19.77 10.32
N LYS A 180 -11.92 -19.05 9.20
CA LYS A 180 -11.08 -19.38 8.02
C LYS A 180 -9.65 -18.86 8.13
N LYS A 181 -9.24 -18.29 9.27
CA LYS A 181 -7.88 -17.79 9.50
C LYS A 181 -7.43 -16.78 8.43
N ARG A 182 -8.30 -15.83 8.08
CA ARG A 182 -8.08 -14.84 7.02
C ARG A 182 -7.63 -13.48 7.51
N TYR A 183 -7.41 -13.30 8.80
CA TYR A 183 -6.81 -12.09 9.33
C TYR A 183 -6.05 -12.37 10.61
N HIS A 184 -5.05 -11.53 10.87
CA HIS A 184 -4.39 -11.39 12.15
C HIS A 184 -5.13 -10.37 13.02
N GLU A 185 -5.23 -9.12 12.55
CA GLU A 185 -5.97 -8.03 13.19
C GLU A 185 -6.77 -7.23 12.15
N ILE A 186 -7.94 -6.71 12.54
CA ILE A 186 -8.77 -5.81 11.71
C ILE A 186 -8.87 -4.45 12.38
N LEU A 187 -8.61 -3.39 11.62
CA LEU A 187 -9.04 -2.03 11.95
C LEU A 187 -10.27 -1.70 11.09
N PHE A 188 -11.45 -1.69 11.71
CA PHE A 188 -12.71 -1.36 11.06
C PHE A 188 -13.09 0.09 11.32
N MET A 189 -13.10 0.92 10.28
CA MET A 189 -13.44 2.33 10.32
C MET A 189 -14.69 2.58 9.48
N ILE A 190 -15.68 3.29 10.02
CA ILE A 190 -16.92 3.54 9.30
C ILE A 190 -17.47 4.97 9.49
N ASP A 191 -17.70 5.67 8.38
CA ASP A 191 -18.24 7.04 8.35
C ASP A 191 -19.67 7.06 7.78
N THR A 192 -20.64 7.14 8.68
CA THR A 192 -22.08 7.15 8.39
C THR A 192 -22.86 7.67 9.59
N CYS A 193 -24.12 8.07 9.40
CA CYS A 193 -25.04 8.29 10.52
C CYS A 193 -25.16 7.02 11.38
N GLN A 194 -25.11 7.19 12.71
CA GLN A 194 -25.14 6.12 13.70
C GLN A 194 -24.09 5.01 13.51
N ALA A 195 -22.94 5.36 12.93
CA ALA A 195 -21.80 4.48 12.68
C ALA A 195 -21.45 3.53 13.84
N ASN A 196 -21.52 4.00 15.09
CA ASN A 196 -21.12 3.20 16.25
C ASN A 196 -21.98 1.95 16.47
N THR A 197 -23.19 1.92 15.92
CA THR A 197 -24.10 0.77 15.98
C THR A 197 -23.65 -0.36 15.05
N MET A 198 -22.89 -0.06 13.99
CA MET A 198 -22.47 -1.04 12.97
C MET A 198 -21.49 -2.07 13.52
N TYR A 199 -20.67 -1.70 14.49
CA TYR A 199 -19.76 -2.64 15.12
C TYR A 199 -20.28 -3.19 16.45
N SER A 200 -21.50 -2.85 16.89
CA SER A 200 -22.04 -3.27 18.19
C SER A 200 -22.28 -4.79 18.29
N ARG A 201 -22.54 -5.44 17.15
CA ARG A 201 -22.80 -6.88 17.05
C ARG A 201 -21.57 -7.72 16.76
N LEU A 202 -20.40 -7.12 16.53
CA LEU A 202 -19.16 -7.88 16.31
C LEU A 202 -18.83 -8.73 17.54
N TYR A 203 -18.38 -9.96 17.31
CA TYR A 203 -18.05 -10.93 18.36
C TYR A 203 -16.75 -11.71 18.09
N SER A 204 -16.10 -11.48 16.95
CA SER A 204 -14.83 -12.13 16.60
C SER A 204 -13.64 -11.36 17.19
N PRO A 205 -12.58 -12.04 17.63
CA PRO A 205 -11.46 -11.40 18.29
C PRO A 205 -10.58 -10.59 17.33
N ASN A 206 -9.64 -9.83 17.88
CA ASN A 206 -8.61 -9.07 17.18
C ASN A 206 -9.17 -7.96 16.27
N ILE A 207 -10.30 -7.37 16.64
CA ILE A 207 -10.93 -6.26 15.91
C ILE A 207 -10.87 -4.99 16.76
N ILE A 208 -10.30 -3.94 16.17
CA ILE A 208 -10.41 -2.56 16.65
C ILE A 208 -11.43 -1.88 15.74
N ALA A 209 -12.47 -1.28 16.31
CA ALA A 209 -13.49 -0.60 15.51
C ALA A 209 -13.64 0.87 15.94
N THR A 210 -13.92 1.75 14.96
CA THR A 210 -14.25 3.15 15.21
C THR A 210 -15.29 3.64 14.21
N GLY A 211 -16.15 4.55 14.66
CA GLY A 211 -17.25 5.10 13.89
C GLY A 211 -17.38 6.60 14.07
N SER A 212 -17.98 7.28 13.09
CA SER A 212 -18.15 8.73 13.08
C SER A 212 -19.16 9.29 14.09
N SER A 213 -20.17 8.52 14.50
CA SER A 213 -21.31 9.04 15.28
C SER A 213 -22.03 7.96 16.09
N GLU A 214 -22.49 8.32 17.29
CA GLU A 214 -23.28 7.46 18.19
C GLU A 214 -24.72 7.19 17.69
N LEU A 215 -25.40 6.28 18.39
CA LEU A 215 -26.85 6.08 18.27
C LEU A 215 -27.57 7.43 18.41
N ASP A 216 -28.60 7.65 17.59
CA ASP A 216 -29.37 8.90 17.50
C ASP A 216 -28.59 10.15 17.04
N GLN A 217 -27.36 10.00 16.52
CA GLN A 217 -26.58 11.08 15.91
C GLN A 217 -26.43 10.91 14.39
N SER A 218 -26.36 12.03 13.68
CA SER A 218 -25.97 12.06 12.27
C SER A 218 -24.45 12.18 12.12
N SER A 219 -23.91 11.75 10.97
CA SER A 219 -22.59 12.17 10.50
C SER A 219 -22.75 13.39 9.58
N TYR A 220 -21.73 14.23 9.50
CA TYR A 220 -21.81 15.55 8.87
C TYR A 220 -20.76 15.75 7.80
N SER A 221 -21.18 16.35 6.70
CA SER A 221 -20.29 16.78 5.63
C SER A 221 -19.42 17.97 6.05
N HIS A 222 -18.27 18.12 5.40
CA HIS A 222 -17.33 19.23 5.52
C HIS A 222 -17.00 19.79 4.12
N HIS A 223 -16.50 21.02 4.06
CA HIS A 223 -16.11 21.72 2.83
C HIS A 223 -17.14 21.64 1.68
N ALA A 224 -17.96 22.69 1.54
CA ALA A 224 -18.75 22.89 0.33
C ALA A 224 -17.88 23.52 -0.76
N ASP A 225 -17.90 22.96 -1.96
CA ASP A 225 -17.26 23.56 -3.15
C ASP A 225 -18.36 24.10 -4.06
N ASN A 226 -18.30 25.41 -4.36
CA ASN A 226 -19.32 26.09 -5.17
C ASN A 226 -19.25 25.71 -6.66
N ASP A 227 -18.07 25.34 -7.17
CA ASP A 227 -17.87 24.96 -8.56
C ASP A 227 -18.31 23.50 -8.79
N VAL A 228 -18.07 22.61 -7.82
CA VAL A 228 -18.60 21.23 -7.82
C VAL A 228 -20.10 21.22 -7.45
N GLY A 229 -20.55 22.19 -6.64
CA GLY A 229 -21.94 22.42 -6.26
C GLY A 229 -22.45 21.53 -5.12
N VAL A 230 -21.56 20.80 -4.43
CA VAL A 230 -21.88 19.88 -3.34
C VAL A 230 -20.76 19.89 -2.28
N ALA A 231 -21.00 19.26 -1.13
CA ALA A 231 -19.92 18.99 -0.17
C ALA A 231 -18.98 17.92 -0.70
N VAL A 232 -17.67 18.11 -0.49
CA VAL A 232 -16.62 17.30 -1.12
C VAL A 232 -15.94 16.30 -0.17
N ILE A 233 -16.18 16.37 1.14
CA ILE A 233 -15.65 15.41 2.12
C ILE A 233 -16.56 15.35 3.35
N ASP A 234 -16.47 14.31 4.18
CA ASP A 234 -17.12 14.26 5.50
C ASP A 234 -16.17 14.64 6.64
N ARG A 235 -16.73 15.16 7.74
CA ARG A 235 -15.95 15.71 8.87
C ARG A 235 -15.08 14.65 9.54
N TYR A 236 -15.65 13.51 9.88
CA TYR A 236 -14.92 12.43 10.52
C TYR A 236 -13.74 11.99 9.66
N THR A 237 -14.00 11.75 8.37
CA THR A 237 -12.94 11.39 7.41
C THR A 237 -11.89 12.49 7.25
N TYR A 238 -12.30 13.75 7.14
CA TYR A 238 -11.39 14.90 7.05
C TYR A 238 -10.41 14.96 8.22
N TYR A 239 -10.89 14.83 9.47
CA TYR A 239 -10.01 14.93 10.63
C TYR A 239 -9.13 13.70 10.84
N ASN A 240 -9.58 12.50 10.42
CA ASN A 240 -8.69 11.34 10.34
C ASN A 240 -7.57 11.58 9.32
N LEU A 241 -7.89 12.10 8.13
CA LEU A 241 -6.89 12.44 7.12
C LEU A 241 -5.94 13.55 7.59
N GLU A 242 -6.45 14.60 8.24
CA GLU A 242 -5.63 15.66 8.84
C GLU A 242 -4.59 15.08 9.81
N PHE A 243 -4.99 14.13 10.66
CA PHE A 243 -4.06 13.44 11.55
C PHE A 243 -3.03 12.62 10.75
N LEU A 244 -3.49 11.79 9.81
CA LEU A 244 -2.64 10.88 9.03
C LEU A 244 -1.61 11.66 8.18
N GLU A 245 -2.00 12.78 7.58
CA GLU A 245 -1.12 13.61 6.76
C GLU A 245 -0.08 14.37 7.59
N ASN A 246 -0.48 14.88 8.76
CA ASN A 246 0.40 15.70 9.58
C ASN A 246 1.32 14.87 10.50
N GLN A 247 0.83 13.73 11.00
CA GLN A 247 1.50 12.93 12.03
C GLN A 247 2.09 11.61 11.49
N VAL A 248 1.60 11.09 10.35
CA VAL A 248 2.02 9.80 9.75
C VAL A 248 2.56 10.02 8.34
N LYS A 249 3.75 10.66 8.29
CA LYS A 249 4.37 11.06 7.02
C LYS A 249 5.04 9.91 6.27
N ASP A 250 5.55 8.93 7.00
CA ASP A 250 6.28 7.77 6.46
C ASP A 250 6.15 6.55 7.38
N LEU A 251 6.69 5.42 6.92
CA LEU A 251 6.65 4.12 7.60
C LEU A 251 7.44 4.06 8.93
N THR A 252 8.30 5.05 9.21
CA THR A 252 9.04 5.12 10.47
C THR A 252 8.22 5.73 11.60
N SER A 253 7.04 6.29 11.29
CA SER A 253 6.13 6.86 12.27
C SER A 253 5.77 5.83 13.33
N ARG A 254 5.87 6.26 14.60
CA ARG A 254 5.49 5.47 15.78
C ARG A 254 4.13 5.88 16.33
N LYS A 255 3.34 6.60 15.52
CA LYS A 255 2.02 7.05 15.93
C LYS A 255 1.07 5.88 16.08
N THR A 256 0.38 5.85 17.21
CA THR A 256 -0.51 4.75 17.54
C THR A 256 -1.95 5.02 17.13
N VAL A 257 -2.73 3.95 17.01
CA VAL A 257 -4.18 4.00 16.83
C VAL A 257 -4.84 4.73 18.01
N GLY A 258 -4.30 4.58 19.23
CA GLY A 258 -4.74 5.34 20.40
C GLY A 258 -4.56 6.85 20.25
N GLU A 259 -3.41 7.31 19.73
CA GLU A 259 -3.17 8.74 19.47
C GLU A 259 -4.10 9.30 18.39
N LEU A 260 -4.45 8.50 17.38
CA LEU A 260 -5.48 8.89 16.40
C LEU A 260 -6.83 9.07 17.09
N PHE A 261 -7.25 8.14 17.94
CA PHE A 261 -8.52 8.22 18.64
C PHE A 261 -8.57 9.39 19.64
N ASP A 262 -7.46 9.70 20.29
CA ASP A 262 -7.34 10.84 21.19
C ASP A 262 -7.41 12.20 20.45
N SER A 263 -7.25 12.19 19.12
CA SER A 263 -7.43 13.39 18.29
C SER A 263 -8.88 13.70 17.94
N TYR A 264 -9.81 12.78 18.25
CA TYR A 264 -11.24 12.98 17.98
C TYR A 264 -11.82 14.03 18.91
N ASP A 265 -12.48 15.02 18.32
CA ASP A 265 -12.99 16.19 19.00
C ASP A 265 -14.40 16.50 18.47
N TYR A 266 -15.36 16.67 19.41
CA TYR A 266 -16.76 16.90 19.08
C TYR A 266 -16.98 18.25 18.36
N GLU A 267 -16.26 19.31 18.73
CA GLU A 267 -16.39 20.63 18.12
C GLU A 267 -15.88 20.63 16.66
N LYS A 268 -14.94 19.74 16.35
CA LYS A 268 -14.49 19.49 14.98
C LYS A 268 -15.46 18.60 14.21
N ILE A 269 -15.74 17.40 14.73
CA ILE A 269 -16.46 16.34 14.01
C ILE A 269 -17.98 16.60 13.96
N HIS A 270 -18.51 17.32 14.95
CA HIS A 270 -19.95 17.57 15.20
C HIS A 270 -20.78 16.33 15.56
N SER A 271 -20.11 15.22 15.87
CA SER A 271 -20.71 13.99 16.41
C SER A 271 -19.70 13.28 17.30
N HIS A 272 -20.20 12.37 18.13
CA HIS A 272 -19.36 11.58 19.03
C HIS A 272 -18.79 10.39 18.27
N ALA A 273 -17.53 10.52 17.85
CA ALA A 273 -16.80 9.42 17.25
C ALA A 273 -16.59 8.31 18.30
N GLY A 274 -17.01 7.09 17.98
CA GLY A 274 -16.90 5.95 18.87
C GLY A 274 -15.70 5.09 18.59
N VAL A 275 -15.30 4.32 19.60
CA VAL A 275 -14.21 3.35 19.52
C VAL A 275 -14.58 2.10 20.33
N ARG A 276 -14.21 0.92 19.83
CA ARG A 276 -14.49 -0.38 20.46
C ARG A 276 -13.24 -1.27 20.36
N TYR A 277 -12.87 -1.90 21.48
CA TYR A 277 -11.65 -2.72 21.62
C TYR A 277 -11.79 -3.92 22.59
N ASP A 278 -13.00 -4.22 23.07
CA ASP A 278 -13.28 -5.38 23.94
C ASP A 278 -13.02 -6.73 23.27
N LEU A 279 -13.04 -6.76 21.93
CA LEU A 279 -12.71 -7.94 21.12
C LEU A 279 -11.20 -8.14 20.95
N PHE A 280 -10.38 -7.16 21.34
CA PHE A 280 -8.95 -7.22 21.15
C PHE A 280 -8.27 -7.87 22.37
N PRO A 281 -7.45 -8.92 22.20
CA PRO A 281 -6.72 -9.53 23.32
C PRO A 281 -5.80 -8.51 24.00
N GLY A 282 -5.90 -8.41 25.33
CA GLY A 282 -5.23 -7.36 26.11
C GLY A 282 -6.02 -6.05 26.21
N GLY A 283 -7.23 -6.00 25.63
CA GLY A 283 -8.18 -4.90 25.79
C GLY A 283 -7.68 -3.57 25.22
N ALA A 284 -8.12 -2.48 25.84
CA ALA A 284 -7.88 -1.13 25.35
C ALA A 284 -6.38 -0.76 25.25
N GLU A 285 -5.55 -1.18 26.20
CA GLU A 285 -4.11 -0.86 26.19
C GLU A 285 -3.39 -1.51 25.02
N ALA A 286 -3.66 -2.80 24.77
CA ALA A 286 -3.09 -3.53 23.65
C ALA A 286 -3.59 -2.99 22.30
N ALA A 287 -4.89 -2.72 22.17
CA ALA A 287 -5.46 -2.15 20.95
C ALA A 287 -4.91 -0.75 20.65
N ARG A 288 -4.88 0.15 21.65
CA ARG A 288 -4.46 1.54 21.48
C ARG A 288 -2.96 1.70 21.25
N SER A 289 -2.15 0.69 21.59
CA SER A 289 -0.69 0.71 21.36
C SER A 289 -0.28 0.23 19.96
N ARG A 290 -1.21 -0.34 19.17
CA ARG A 290 -0.94 -0.68 17.77
C ARG A 290 -0.56 0.55 16.97
N LEU A 291 0.42 0.39 16.06
CA LEU A 291 0.85 1.47 15.21
C LEU A 291 -0.17 1.67 14.09
N ILE A 292 -0.34 2.91 13.64
CA ILE A 292 -1.16 3.18 12.45
C ILE A 292 -0.55 2.49 11.22
N THR A 293 0.77 2.40 11.16
CA THR A 293 1.50 1.71 10.09
C THR A 293 1.25 0.20 10.06
N ASP A 294 0.75 -0.41 11.15
CA ASP A 294 0.33 -1.82 11.18
C ASP A 294 -0.96 -2.07 10.37
N PHE A 295 -1.65 -1.02 9.92
CA PHE A 295 -2.87 -1.12 9.10
C PHE A 295 -2.78 -0.31 7.80
N PHE A 296 -2.10 0.84 7.82
CA PHE A 296 -1.99 1.74 6.67
C PHE A 296 -0.66 1.61 5.92
N GLY A 297 0.37 1.01 6.53
CA GLY A 297 1.72 0.95 5.98
C GLY A 297 2.01 -0.34 5.24
N ASN A 298 2.91 -0.30 4.26
CA ASN A 298 3.47 -1.51 3.66
C ASN A 298 4.43 -2.21 4.62
N ILE A 299 4.45 -3.54 4.56
CA ILE A 299 5.46 -4.38 5.18
C ILE A 299 6.41 -4.83 4.08
N GLN A 300 7.60 -4.23 4.04
CA GLN A 300 8.67 -4.76 3.20
C GLN A 300 9.38 -5.87 3.97
N ASN A 301 8.97 -7.11 3.75
CA ASN A 301 9.81 -8.25 4.11
C ASN A 301 11.01 -8.25 3.15
N VAL A 302 12.12 -7.66 3.58
CA VAL A 302 13.40 -7.88 2.91
C VAL A 302 13.88 -9.27 3.32
N GLU A 303 13.54 -10.28 2.53
CA GLU A 303 14.27 -11.55 2.56
C GLU A 303 15.70 -11.25 2.11
N VAL A 304 16.60 -11.05 3.07
CA VAL A 304 18.03 -10.98 2.81
C VAL A 304 18.49 -12.39 2.48
N ASP A 305 18.39 -12.75 1.20
CA ASP A 305 18.98 -13.98 0.70
C ASP A 305 20.51 -13.86 0.79
N ARG A 306 21.08 -14.41 1.86
CA ARG A 306 22.51 -14.33 2.19
C ARG A 306 23.41 -14.93 1.11
N ASP A 307 22.85 -15.75 0.22
CA ASP A 307 23.59 -16.34 -0.89
C ASP A 307 23.80 -15.33 -2.02
N ALA A 308 22.85 -14.41 -2.25
CA ALA A 308 22.95 -13.38 -3.27
C ALA A 308 23.98 -12.28 -2.93
N SER A 309 24.17 -11.95 -1.64
CA SER A 309 25.15 -10.94 -1.21
C SER A 309 26.58 -11.34 -1.55
N SER A 310 26.90 -12.63 -1.46
CA SER A 310 28.22 -13.15 -1.83
C SER A 310 28.53 -12.96 -3.32
N SER A 311 27.52 -13.17 -4.18
CA SER A 311 27.65 -13.00 -5.63
C SER A 311 27.78 -11.51 -6.04
N LEU A 312 27.08 -10.62 -5.34
CA LEU A 312 27.11 -9.18 -5.60
C LEU A 312 28.45 -8.57 -5.19
N ASP A 313 28.98 -8.98 -4.03
CA ASP A 313 30.30 -8.56 -3.54
C ASP A 313 31.40 -9.01 -4.50
N GLU A 314 31.32 -10.24 -5.03
CA GLU A 314 32.28 -10.76 -6.01
C GLU A 314 32.23 -9.99 -7.34
N GLN A 315 31.02 -9.63 -7.81
CA GLN A 315 30.83 -8.80 -8.99
C GLN A 315 31.37 -7.36 -8.78
N LEU A 316 31.12 -6.74 -7.63
CA LEU A 316 31.64 -5.41 -7.30
C LEU A 316 33.18 -5.39 -7.23
N LEU A 317 33.77 -6.48 -6.71
CA LEU A 317 35.21 -6.64 -6.62
C LEU A 317 35.85 -6.89 -7.99
N SER A 318 35.16 -7.59 -8.89
CA SER A 318 35.58 -7.75 -10.29
C SER A 318 35.53 -6.42 -11.07
N LEU A 319 34.49 -5.61 -10.83
CA LEU A 319 34.30 -4.33 -11.48
C LEU A 319 35.34 -3.31 -11.02
N SER A 320 35.60 -3.22 -9.71
CA SER A 320 36.63 -2.34 -9.15
C SER A 320 38.03 -2.66 -9.68
N LYS A 321 38.38 -3.94 -9.82
CA LYS A 321 39.63 -4.38 -10.47
C LYS A 321 39.69 -3.95 -11.93
N THR A 322 38.59 -4.10 -12.67
CA THR A 322 38.51 -3.70 -14.08
C THR A 322 38.70 -2.20 -14.25
N ILE A 323 38.03 -1.38 -13.41
CA ILE A 323 38.19 0.08 -13.40
C ILE A 323 39.64 0.48 -13.10
N ALA A 324 40.29 -0.16 -12.12
CA ALA A 324 41.69 0.10 -11.79
C ALA A 324 42.64 -0.23 -12.95
N LEU A 325 42.36 -1.30 -13.68
CA LEU A 325 43.15 -1.74 -14.83
C LEU A 325 43.00 -0.78 -16.01
N LEU A 326 41.77 -0.33 -16.30
CA LEU A 326 41.49 0.67 -17.31
C LEU A 326 42.19 2.00 -17.01
N ARG A 327 42.15 2.46 -15.75
CA ARG A 327 42.87 3.68 -15.33
C ARG A 327 44.39 3.57 -15.49
N ARG A 328 44.97 2.39 -15.25
CA ARG A 328 46.41 2.15 -15.50
C ARG A 328 46.73 2.21 -16.99
N LYS A 329 45.89 1.57 -17.82
CA LYS A 329 46.07 1.58 -19.27
C LYS A 329 45.94 3.00 -19.86
N GLU A 330 44.98 3.79 -19.38
CA GLU A 330 44.86 5.21 -19.75
C GLU A 330 46.09 6.03 -19.34
N ALA A 331 46.67 5.75 -18.15
CA ALA A 331 47.88 6.43 -17.70
C ALA A 331 49.11 6.04 -18.54
N GLU A 332 49.22 4.78 -18.96
CA GLU A 332 50.28 4.28 -19.84
C GLU A 332 50.14 4.86 -21.26
N GLU A 333 48.93 4.91 -21.82
CA GLU A 333 48.65 5.53 -23.11
C GLU A 333 48.87 7.06 -23.07
N GLY A 334 48.52 7.70 -21.96
CA GLY A 334 48.80 9.13 -21.71
C GLY A 334 50.30 9.44 -21.59
N ALA A 335 51.07 8.55 -20.96
CA ALA A 335 52.53 8.66 -20.88
C ALA A 335 53.19 8.45 -22.26
N ALA A 336 52.70 7.47 -23.04
CA ALA A 336 53.18 7.23 -24.40
C ALA A 336 52.89 8.43 -25.34
N ARG A 337 51.72 9.08 -25.19
CA ARG A 337 51.39 10.31 -25.94
C ARG A 337 52.25 11.51 -25.55
N ARG A 338 52.62 11.66 -24.27
CA ARG A 338 53.57 12.72 -23.82
C ARG A 338 54.98 12.51 -24.37
N ASN A 339 55.43 11.27 -24.44
CA ASN A 339 56.77 10.94 -24.97
C ASN A 339 56.90 11.18 -26.48
N ASN A 340 55.79 11.11 -27.25
CA ASN A 340 55.78 11.45 -28.67
C ASN A 340 55.65 12.95 -28.98
N ALA A 341 55.29 13.78 -27.99
CA ALA A 341 55.13 15.24 -28.18
C ALA A 341 56.42 16.05 -27.95
N THR A 342 57.55 15.40 -27.64
CA THR A 342 58.83 16.04 -27.34
C THR A 342 59.86 15.88 -28.47
N MET A 343 59.52 16.30 -29.70
CA MET A 343 60.50 16.59 -30.76
C MET A 343 60.02 17.72 -31.72
N SER A 344 60.05 18.98 -31.26
CA SER A 344 60.60 20.14 -32.02
C SER A 344 60.46 21.46 -31.25
N PRO A 345 61.39 22.44 -31.38
CA PRO A 345 61.53 23.56 -30.44
C PRO A 345 61.27 24.99 -31.00
N ALA A 346 61.05 25.92 -30.05
CA ALA A 346 61.24 27.39 -30.07
C ALA A 346 60.19 28.26 -30.82
N ALA A 347 59.79 29.49 -30.42
CA ALA A 347 60.37 30.50 -29.52
C ALA A 347 59.34 31.57 -29.02
N GLY A 348 59.65 32.23 -27.88
CA GLY A 348 59.23 33.58 -27.42
C GLY A 348 57.79 33.73 -26.85
N GLY A 349 57.47 34.49 -25.80
CA GLY A 349 58.17 35.34 -24.84
C GLY A 349 57.14 36.17 -24.04
N VAL A 350 57.29 36.19 -22.70
CA VAL A 350 56.84 37.17 -21.67
C VAL A 350 55.34 37.38 -21.32
N SER A 351 55.07 37.14 -20.02
CA SER A 351 54.01 37.51 -19.05
C SER A 351 52.69 38.20 -19.44
N GLU A 352 51.57 37.70 -18.91
CA GLU A 352 50.81 38.34 -17.81
C GLU A 352 49.69 37.42 -17.29
N ASP A 353 49.32 37.65 -16.04
CA ASP A 353 48.22 37.07 -15.26
C ASP A 353 46.87 37.32 -15.97
N ASP A 354 46.11 36.28 -16.28
CA ASP A 354 44.67 36.43 -16.41
C ASP A 354 43.89 35.12 -16.21
N SER A 355 42.82 35.27 -15.44
CA SER A 355 41.84 34.24 -15.09
C SER A 355 41.06 33.76 -16.32
N VAL A 356 41.21 32.49 -16.71
CA VAL A 356 40.43 31.91 -17.82
C VAL A 356 39.45 30.86 -17.32
N VAL A 357 38.19 31.29 -17.22
CA VAL A 357 37.00 30.44 -17.19
C VAL A 357 37.02 29.55 -18.44
N THR A 358 37.35 28.27 -18.27
CA THR A 358 37.28 27.31 -19.37
C THR A 358 35.85 26.79 -19.50
N LYS A 359 35.18 27.26 -20.55
CA LYS A 359 33.89 26.75 -21.04
C LYS A 359 34.01 25.23 -21.28
N ILE A 360 33.39 24.43 -20.41
CA ILE A 360 33.25 22.99 -20.63
C ILE A 360 32.36 22.80 -21.86
N ARG A 361 32.96 22.30 -22.93
CA ARG A 361 32.27 21.83 -24.13
C ARG A 361 31.50 20.57 -23.73
N SER A 362 30.20 20.54 -24.04
CA SER A 362 29.24 19.49 -23.72
C SER A 362 29.83 18.07 -23.83
N ALA A 363 29.73 17.29 -22.76
CA ALA A 363 29.90 15.85 -22.82
C ALA A 363 28.72 15.26 -23.63
N THR A 364 29.01 14.71 -24.80
CA THR A 364 28.06 13.94 -25.57
C THR A 364 27.82 12.63 -24.83
N VAL A 365 26.56 12.34 -24.49
CA VAL A 365 26.15 11.07 -23.91
C VAL A 365 26.47 9.97 -24.94
N LEU A 366 27.34 9.03 -24.58
CA LEU A 366 27.48 7.78 -25.32
C LEU A 366 26.29 6.90 -24.97
N THR A 367 25.15 7.14 -25.63
CA THR A 367 24.12 6.11 -25.77
C THR A 367 24.65 5.10 -26.77
N ASP A 368 25.09 3.94 -26.28
CA ASP A 368 25.34 2.77 -27.12
C ASP A 368 24.00 2.16 -27.55
N ASP A 369 23.24 2.91 -28.35
CA ASP A 369 21.97 2.48 -28.94
C ASP A 369 22.24 1.77 -30.25
N ASN A 370 22.79 0.56 -30.16
CA ASN A 370 22.84 -0.35 -31.29
C ASN A 370 21.47 -1.02 -31.49
N TRP A 371 20.47 -0.20 -31.81
CA TRP A 371 19.07 -0.59 -32.05
C TRP A 371 18.94 -1.63 -33.19
N TRP A 372 19.87 -1.58 -34.15
CA TRP A 372 19.92 -2.50 -35.28
C TRP A 372 20.30 -3.92 -34.88
N THR A 373 21.23 -4.12 -33.95
CA THR A 373 21.59 -5.46 -33.46
C THR A 373 20.42 -6.10 -32.70
N LYS A 374 19.64 -5.33 -31.93
CA LYS A 374 18.43 -5.86 -31.26
C LYS A 374 17.36 -6.33 -32.25
N ARG A 375 17.17 -5.61 -33.38
CA ARG A 375 16.26 -6.04 -34.45
C ARG A 375 16.75 -7.27 -35.21
N VAL A 376 18.06 -7.36 -35.48
CA VAL A 376 18.63 -8.53 -36.15
C VAL A 376 18.51 -9.77 -35.26
N VAL A 377 18.82 -9.65 -33.96
CA VAL A 377 18.65 -10.76 -33.00
C VAL A 377 17.18 -11.18 -32.87
N GLY A 378 16.26 -10.23 -32.78
CA GLY A 378 14.82 -10.51 -32.74
C GLY A 378 14.31 -11.19 -34.02
N ALA A 379 14.76 -10.74 -35.20
CA ALA A 379 14.40 -11.36 -36.47
C ALA A 379 14.97 -12.78 -36.61
N THR A 380 16.20 -13.02 -36.16
CA THR A 380 16.80 -14.37 -36.17
C THR A 380 16.11 -15.32 -35.20
N ALA A 381 15.66 -14.84 -34.03
CA ALA A 381 14.92 -15.65 -33.07
C ALA A 381 13.54 -16.06 -33.62
N LEU A 382 12.82 -15.13 -34.25
CA LEU A 382 11.52 -15.41 -34.88
C LEU A 382 11.64 -16.38 -36.06
N ALA A 383 12.68 -16.24 -36.88
CA ALA A 383 12.96 -17.18 -37.97
C ALA A 383 13.30 -18.58 -37.42
N GLY A 384 14.07 -18.67 -36.34
CA GLY A 384 14.37 -19.93 -35.66
C GLY A 384 13.12 -20.63 -35.12
N CYS A 385 12.24 -19.89 -34.44
CA CYS A 385 10.97 -20.45 -33.95
C CYS A 385 10.03 -20.89 -35.08
N GLY A 386 9.95 -20.13 -36.17
CA GLY A 386 9.17 -20.51 -37.36
C GLY A 386 9.71 -21.77 -38.02
N MET A 387 11.03 -21.93 -38.09
CA MET A 387 11.68 -23.12 -38.66
C MET A 387 11.50 -24.36 -37.77
N LEU A 388 11.57 -24.19 -36.44
CA LEU A 388 11.28 -25.26 -35.47
C LEU A 388 9.81 -25.70 -35.52
N TRP A 389 8.87 -24.77 -35.67
CA TRP A 389 7.45 -25.07 -35.82
C TRP A 389 7.16 -25.81 -37.13
N ALA A 390 7.78 -25.39 -38.24
CA ALA A 390 7.64 -26.05 -39.54
C ALA A 390 8.30 -27.45 -39.59
N LEU A 391 9.44 -27.64 -38.90
CA LEU A 391 10.07 -28.95 -38.77
C LEU A 391 9.25 -29.87 -37.87
N GLY A 392 8.63 -29.35 -36.81
CA GLY A 392 7.70 -30.09 -35.96
C GLY A 392 6.46 -30.56 -36.71
N SER A 393 5.88 -29.71 -37.58
CA SER A 393 4.70 -30.08 -38.37
C SER A 393 4.98 -31.06 -39.52
N LEU A 394 6.23 -31.12 -40.01
CA LEU A 394 6.66 -32.09 -41.02
C LEU A 394 7.01 -33.47 -40.43
N LEU A 395 7.27 -33.55 -39.11
CA LEU A 395 7.56 -34.80 -38.40
C LEU A 395 6.31 -35.50 -37.84
N GLU A 396 5.13 -34.87 -37.96
CA GLU A 396 3.82 -35.44 -37.57
C GLU A 396 2.99 -35.98 -38.76
N ILE A 397 3.62 -36.28 -39.91
CA ILE A 397 3.00 -37.03 -41.02
C ILE A 397 3.52 -38.46 -41.07
#